data_AF-A0A8H5J3X3-F1
#
_entry.id   AF-A0A8H5J3X3-F1
#
_cell.length_a   1.000
_cell.length_b   1.000
_cell.length_c   1.000
_cell.angle_alpha   90.00
_cell.angle_beta   90.00
_cell.angle_gamma   90.00
#
_symmetry.space_group_name_H-M   'P 1'
#
loop_
_entity.id
_entity.type
_entity.pdbx_description
1 polymer ?
#
loop_
_entity_poly.entity_id
_entity_poly.type
_entity_poly.pdbx_seq_one_letter_code
_entity_poly.pdbx_strand_id
1 'polypeptide(L)'
;MDVINLGKSPSLGYILSIIASAILPILLLFILIRRPVGGSASQSLPLPADDEIVRLRVYPVKSCRGFDVKSAQLLRTGLDLDRNWMFVTADKHEFITIRANSNMTLITTGWDADTDTLTISLNEHNIEIPAHPTTQWLENNTELKKATIWGEQTDAWGYAESLTKPISDFLNMDVRLMYKGPTPRVLRGSGAPHRLGRTEATKFADMMPVLVASMASMNELNERLIQAGEDKIEIDRFRPNVIIRGSVPWVEDGWKTLQIGEGEHRLDLDVVCRCLRCQVPNVHPITADKHPRQPWNQLMKYRRIDAGLKFKPSFGMLCAPSDEGHIEVGMKFQVTAMTNDHFFISPMK
;
A
#
# COMPACT_ATOMS: atom_id res chain seq x y z
N MET A 1 36.42 -79.60 16.25
CA MET A 1 37.72 -79.13 15.72
C MET A 1 37.38 -78.52 14.36
N ASP A 2 37.35 -77.21 14.14
CA ASP A 2 38.08 -76.11 14.78
C ASP A 2 37.21 -74.88 15.05
N VAL A 3 37.61 -74.13 16.06
CA VAL A 3 36.90 -73.01 16.69
C VAL A 3 37.08 -71.75 15.86
N ILE A 4 35.97 -71.14 15.43
CA ILE A 4 35.94 -69.82 14.78
C ILE A 4 36.21 -68.76 15.85
N ASN A 5 37.33 -68.06 15.69
CA ASN A 5 37.78 -66.99 16.56
C ASN A 5 37.03 -65.70 16.21
N LEU A 6 36.13 -65.25 17.08
CA LEU A 6 35.41 -63.98 16.96
C LEU A 6 36.39 -62.82 17.22
N GLY A 7 36.71 -62.09 16.14
CA GLY A 7 37.56 -60.91 16.18
C GLY A 7 36.99 -59.81 17.09
N LYS A 8 37.87 -59.26 17.95
CA LYS A 8 37.56 -58.19 18.91
C LYS A 8 36.96 -56.97 18.21
N SER A 9 35.86 -56.46 18.77
CA SER A 9 35.30 -55.16 18.41
C SER A 9 36.34 -54.04 18.57
N PRO A 10 36.42 -53.08 17.64
CA PRO A 10 37.37 -51.97 17.75
C PRO A 10 37.11 -51.18 19.04
N SER A 11 38.19 -50.72 19.67
CA SER A 11 38.09 -49.95 20.91
C SER A 11 37.37 -48.63 20.66
N LEU A 12 36.63 -48.15 21.66
CA LEU A 12 35.90 -46.87 21.59
C LEU A 12 36.82 -45.70 21.20
N GLY A 13 38.09 -45.74 21.63
CA GLY A 13 39.10 -44.74 21.25
C GLY A 13 39.46 -44.76 19.75
N TYR A 14 39.42 -45.94 19.11
CA TYR A 14 39.67 -46.08 17.67
C TYR A 14 38.48 -45.57 16.84
N ILE A 15 37.26 -45.78 17.32
CA ILE A 15 36.04 -45.24 16.70
C ILE A 15 36.00 -43.72 16.82
N LEU A 16 36.32 -43.18 18.00
CA LEU A 16 36.37 -41.73 18.24
C LEU A 16 37.46 -41.03 17.41
N SER A 17 38.61 -41.68 17.18
CA SER A 17 39.68 -41.08 16.35
C SER A 17 39.30 -41.02 14.87
N ILE A 18 38.56 -42.02 14.35
CA ILE A 18 38.03 -42.02 12.98
C ILE A 18 36.94 -40.96 12.82
N ILE A 19 36.06 -40.81 13.80
CA ILE A 19 35.02 -39.77 13.79
C ILE A 19 35.67 -38.37 13.84
N ALA A 20 36.67 -38.16 14.70
CA ALA A 20 37.37 -36.89 14.79
C ALA A 20 38.12 -36.55 13.50
N SER A 21 38.79 -37.52 12.86
CA SER A 21 39.53 -37.30 11.62
C SER A 21 38.63 -37.08 10.40
N ALA A 22 37.39 -37.59 10.41
CA ALA A 22 36.41 -37.34 9.35
C ALA A 22 35.63 -36.03 9.54
N ILE A 23 35.26 -35.68 10.78
CA ILE A 23 34.40 -34.53 11.06
C ILE A 23 35.20 -33.22 11.14
N LEU A 24 36.40 -33.23 11.72
CA LEU A 24 37.19 -32.01 11.92
C LEU A 24 37.57 -31.31 10.59
N PRO A 25 37.96 -32.02 9.51
CA PRO A 25 38.21 -31.40 8.22
C PRO A 25 36.93 -30.84 7.59
N ILE A 26 35.77 -31.47 7.78
CA ILE A 26 34.48 -30.98 7.29
C ILE A 26 34.06 -29.72 8.04
N LEU A 27 34.27 -29.67 9.35
CA LEU A 27 34.00 -28.49 10.18
C LEU A 27 34.96 -27.34 9.87
N LEU A 28 36.24 -27.64 9.63
CA LEU A 28 37.23 -26.68 9.15
C LEU A 28 36.91 -26.19 7.74
N LEU A 29 36.44 -27.08 6.84
CA LEU A 29 35.97 -26.71 5.51
C LEU A 29 34.71 -25.83 5.60
N PHE A 30 33.78 -26.11 6.52
CA PHE A 30 32.62 -25.25 6.79
C PHE A 30 33.02 -23.89 7.39
N ILE A 31 34.07 -23.83 8.21
CA ILE A 31 34.64 -22.58 8.74
C ILE A 31 35.38 -21.79 7.63
N LEU A 32 36.10 -22.47 6.74
CA LEU A 32 36.85 -21.87 5.64
C LEU A 32 35.94 -21.48 4.44
N ILE A 33 34.85 -22.21 4.21
CA ILE A 33 33.81 -21.91 3.21
C ILE A 33 32.79 -20.89 3.75
N ARG A 34 32.61 -20.80 5.08
CA ARG A 34 32.06 -19.59 5.69
C ARG A 34 33.07 -18.46 5.47
N ARG A 35 32.98 -17.87 4.28
CA ARG A 35 33.40 -16.49 4.11
C ARG A 35 32.83 -15.74 5.31
N PRO A 36 33.63 -14.96 6.06
CA PRO A 36 33.01 -13.93 6.85
C PRO A 36 32.11 -13.20 5.86
N VAL A 37 30.82 -13.11 6.16
CA VAL A 37 30.03 -12.02 5.63
C VAL A 37 30.65 -10.80 6.32
N GLY A 38 31.83 -10.41 5.84
CA GLY A 38 32.33 -9.08 6.06
C GLY A 38 31.17 -8.24 5.60
N GLY A 39 30.60 -7.48 6.54
CA GLY A 39 29.70 -6.41 6.18
C GLY A 39 30.41 -5.68 5.07
N SER A 40 29.93 -5.85 3.84
CA SER A 40 30.10 -4.83 2.84
C SER A 40 29.66 -3.59 3.61
N ALA A 41 30.58 -2.66 3.84
CA ALA A 41 30.16 -1.29 4.04
C ALA A 41 29.19 -1.06 2.88
N SER A 42 27.89 -1.05 3.16
CA SER A 42 26.90 -0.92 2.11
C SER A 42 27.20 0.45 1.54
N GLN A 43 27.81 0.50 0.36
CA GLN A 43 27.91 1.76 -0.34
C GLN A 43 26.48 2.26 -0.45
N SER A 44 26.19 3.37 0.22
CA SER A 44 24.88 3.99 0.16
C SER A 44 24.59 4.23 -1.31
N LEU A 45 23.50 3.65 -1.82
CA LEU A 45 23.07 3.88 -3.18
C LEU A 45 22.90 5.40 -3.39
N PRO A 46 23.28 5.93 -4.57
CA PRO A 46 23.24 7.37 -4.81
C PRO A 46 21.81 7.88 -4.64
N LEU A 47 21.66 9.01 -3.93
CA LEU A 47 20.38 9.68 -3.80
C LEU A 47 20.02 10.35 -5.14
N PRO A 48 18.74 10.29 -5.56
CA PRO A 48 18.28 11.11 -6.67
C PRO A 48 18.33 12.60 -6.31
N ALA A 49 18.23 13.45 -7.32
CA ALA A 49 18.05 14.88 -7.11
C ALA A 49 16.74 15.17 -6.35
N ASP A 50 16.70 16.31 -5.67
CA ASP A 50 15.48 16.82 -5.04
C ASP A 50 14.35 16.96 -6.08
N ASP A 51 13.13 16.70 -5.64
CA ASP A 51 11.92 16.76 -6.44
C ASP A 51 10.88 17.67 -5.76
N GLU A 52 9.68 17.75 -6.33
CA GLU A 52 8.57 18.51 -5.77
C GLU A 52 7.26 17.72 -5.87
N ILE A 53 6.35 18.01 -4.95
CA ILE A 53 4.98 17.52 -5.04
C ILE A 53 4.26 18.30 -6.15
N VAL A 54 3.88 17.63 -7.24
CA VAL A 54 3.13 18.26 -8.33
C VAL A 54 1.63 18.13 -8.20
N ARG A 55 1.15 17.17 -7.39
CA ARG A 55 -0.28 16.94 -7.17
C ARG A 55 -0.52 16.15 -5.88
N LEU A 56 -1.56 16.53 -5.16
CA LEU A 56 -2.09 15.81 -4.01
C LEU A 56 -3.51 15.36 -4.31
N ARG A 57 -3.83 14.13 -3.92
CA ARG A 57 -5.15 13.53 -4.17
C ARG A 57 -5.65 12.72 -2.99
N VAL A 58 -6.92 12.93 -2.66
CA VAL A 58 -7.59 12.30 -1.53
C VAL A 58 -8.77 11.48 -2.04
N TYR A 59 -9.02 10.33 -1.42
CA TYR A 59 -10.13 9.44 -1.77
C TYR A 59 -10.95 9.13 -0.51
N PRO A 60 -11.88 10.01 -0.12
CA PRO A 60 -12.57 9.89 1.16
C PRO A 60 -13.29 8.55 1.35
N VAL A 61 -13.99 8.11 0.30
CA VAL A 61 -14.66 6.82 0.29
C VAL A 61 -13.82 5.81 -0.48
N LYS A 62 -13.50 4.69 0.17
CA LYS A 62 -12.82 3.54 -0.44
C LYS A 62 -13.50 3.17 -1.76
N SER A 63 -12.69 2.94 -2.79
CA SER A 63 -13.14 2.52 -4.13
C SER A 63 -13.94 3.56 -4.94
N CYS A 64 -14.29 4.70 -4.36
CA CYS A 64 -14.93 5.80 -5.08
C CYS A 64 -13.91 6.74 -5.72
N ARG A 65 -14.39 7.69 -6.54
CA ARG A 65 -13.55 8.69 -7.21
C ARG A 65 -13.11 9.76 -6.22
N GLY A 66 -11.80 9.93 -6.08
CA GLY A 66 -11.20 10.99 -5.29
C GLY A 66 -11.08 12.30 -6.07
N PHE A 67 -10.56 13.33 -5.42
CA PHE A 67 -10.36 14.67 -5.97
C PHE A 67 -9.00 15.23 -5.56
N ASP A 68 -8.53 16.21 -6.34
CA ASP A 68 -7.26 16.86 -6.09
C ASP A 68 -7.43 17.96 -5.05
N VAL A 69 -6.40 18.13 -4.23
CA VAL A 69 -6.32 19.20 -3.24
C VAL A 69 -5.05 20.00 -3.46
N LYS A 70 -5.06 21.28 -3.07
CA LYS A 70 -3.86 22.13 -3.09
C LYS A 70 -2.96 21.83 -1.90
N SER A 71 -3.57 21.47 -0.78
CA SER A 71 -2.88 21.06 0.43
C SER A 71 -3.74 20.08 1.23
N ALA A 72 -3.10 19.36 2.15
CA ALA A 72 -3.74 18.43 3.06
C ALA A 72 -2.94 18.34 4.35
N GLN A 73 -3.62 17.99 5.44
CA GLN A 73 -2.93 17.52 6.63
C GLN A 73 -2.44 16.08 6.39
N LEU A 74 -1.13 15.84 6.49
CA LEU A 74 -0.55 14.51 6.58
C LEU A 74 -0.70 14.03 8.02
N LEU A 75 -1.35 12.89 8.20
CA LEU A 75 -1.48 12.16 9.46
C LEU A 75 -0.69 10.86 9.36
N ARG A 76 -0.37 10.25 10.50
CA ARG A 76 0.25 8.91 10.53
C ARG A 76 -0.63 7.85 9.87
N THR A 77 -1.95 8.10 9.79
CA THR A 77 -2.92 7.20 9.14
C THR A 77 -3.19 7.47 7.65
N GLY A 78 -2.64 8.55 7.09
CA GLY A 78 -2.75 8.91 5.67
C GLY A 78 -2.90 10.42 5.49
N LEU A 79 -3.21 10.85 4.27
CA LEU A 79 -3.74 12.21 4.10
C LEU A 79 -5.08 12.31 4.81
N ASP A 80 -5.38 13.47 5.36
CA ASP A 80 -6.68 13.74 5.94
C ASP A 80 -7.82 13.45 4.94
N LEU A 81 -8.95 13.02 5.49
CA LEU A 81 -10.10 12.41 4.81
C LEU A 81 -9.83 11.08 4.07
N ASP A 82 -8.59 10.71 3.77
CA ASP A 82 -8.29 9.60 2.86
C ASP A 82 -8.74 8.23 3.38
N ARG A 83 -9.71 7.62 2.66
CA ARG A 83 -10.32 6.33 2.97
C ARG A 83 -10.88 6.25 4.40
N ASN A 84 -11.40 7.36 4.91
CA ASN A 84 -12.14 7.40 6.17
C ASN A 84 -13.49 6.66 6.09
N TRP A 85 -14.05 6.55 4.89
CA TRP A 85 -15.30 5.82 4.64
C TRP A 85 -15.10 4.62 3.70
N MET A 86 -16.02 3.67 3.76
CA MET A 86 -16.20 2.63 2.75
C MET A 86 -17.66 2.23 2.62
N PHE A 87 -18.05 1.75 1.44
CA PHE A 87 -19.30 1.01 1.28
C PHE A 87 -19.07 -0.47 1.61
N VAL A 88 -20.03 -1.06 2.31
CA VAL A 88 -20.07 -2.48 2.64
C VAL A 88 -21.41 -3.10 2.22
N THR A 89 -21.47 -4.42 2.07
CA THR A 89 -22.76 -5.12 1.92
C THR A 89 -23.57 -5.02 3.21
N ALA A 90 -24.89 -4.87 3.10
CA ALA A 90 -25.76 -4.68 4.25
C ALA A 90 -25.84 -5.93 5.16
N ASP A 91 -25.70 -7.12 4.59
CA ASP A 91 -25.85 -8.41 5.29
C ASP A 91 -24.63 -8.81 6.12
N LYS A 92 -23.42 -8.63 5.57
CA LYS A 92 -22.15 -9.11 6.14
C LYS A 92 -21.19 -8.00 6.55
N HIS A 93 -21.51 -6.75 6.21
CA HIS A 93 -20.61 -5.62 6.33
C HIS A 93 -19.23 -5.89 5.70
N GLU A 94 -19.22 -6.55 4.54
CA GLU A 94 -18.02 -6.78 3.75
C GLU A 94 -17.82 -5.63 2.77
N PHE A 95 -16.61 -5.04 2.77
CA PHE A 95 -16.26 -3.93 1.90
C PHE A 95 -16.41 -4.24 0.40
N ILE A 96 -16.86 -3.23 -0.36
CA ILE A 96 -17.02 -3.32 -1.81
C ILE A 96 -15.84 -2.64 -2.51
N THR A 97 -15.45 -3.17 -3.67
CA THR A 97 -14.29 -2.69 -4.40
C THR A 97 -14.55 -2.46 -5.88
N ILE A 98 -13.73 -1.59 -6.49
CA ILE A 98 -13.71 -1.39 -7.96
C ILE A 98 -13.53 -2.72 -8.71
N ARG A 99 -12.86 -3.72 -8.12
CA ARG A 99 -12.69 -5.04 -8.73
C ARG A 99 -14.01 -5.82 -8.83
N ALA A 100 -14.87 -5.66 -7.83
CA ALA A 100 -16.18 -6.31 -7.78
C ALA A 100 -17.21 -5.52 -8.59
N ASN A 101 -17.18 -4.18 -8.52
CA ASN A 101 -18.07 -3.30 -9.26
C ASN A 101 -17.33 -2.01 -9.68
N SER A 102 -17.05 -1.85 -10.98
CA SER A 102 -16.33 -0.68 -11.49
C SER A 102 -17.14 0.61 -11.42
N ASN A 103 -18.48 0.53 -11.33
CA ASN A 103 -19.37 1.69 -11.22
C ASN A 103 -19.14 2.48 -9.94
N MET A 104 -18.44 1.93 -8.93
CA MET A 104 -17.98 2.71 -7.78
C MET A 104 -17.14 3.94 -8.18
N THR A 105 -16.45 3.91 -9.33
CA THR A 105 -15.70 5.07 -9.84
C THR A 105 -16.59 6.21 -10.33
N LEU A 106 -17.87 5.96 -10.55
CA LEU A 106 -18.86 6.99 -10.91
C LEU A 106 -19.41 7.71 -9.68
N ILE A 107 -19.22 7.14 -8.48
CA ILE A 107 -19.50 7.81 -7.22
C ILE A 107 -18.35 8.77 -6.93
N THR A 108 -18.68 10.04 -6.87
CA THR A 108 -17.72 11.14 -6.74
C THR A 108 -17.76 11.70 -5.34
N THR A 109 -16.66 12.27 -4.88
CA THR A 109 -16.61 12.94 -3.59
C THR A 109 -16.10 14.36 -3.76
N GLY A 110 -16.59 15.27 -2.93
CA GLY A 110 -16.08 16.62 -2.77
C GLY A 110 -16.06 16.99 -1.29
N TRP A 111 -15.23 17.97 -0.93
CA TRP A 111 -15.16 18.51 0.42
C TRP A 111 -15.22 20.03 0.35
N ASP A 112 -16.11 20.60 1.15
CA ASP A 112 -16.16 22.02 1.44
C ASP A 112 -15.56 22.28 2.83
N ALA A 113 -14.44 23.00 2.86
CA ALA A 113 -13.71 23.30 4.09
C ALA A 113 -14.39 24.37 4.94
N ASP A 114 -15.19 25.27 4.33
CA ASP A 114 -15.86 26.36 5.06
C ASP A 114 -17.02 25.82 5.90
N THR A 115 -17.71 24.80 5.37
CA THR A 115 -18.86 24.15 6.04
C THR A 115 -18.51 22.80 6.67
N ASP A 116 -17.26 22.35 6.54
CA ASP A 116 -16.81 21.01 6.90
C ASP A 116 -17.69 19.88 6.35
N THR A 117 -18.16 20.02 5.11
CA THR A 117 -19.11 19.07 4.51
C THR A 117 -18.43 18.19 3.47
N LEU A 118 -18.51 16.88 3.68
CA LEU A 118 -18.21 15.88 2.65
C LEU A 118 -19.47 15.62 1.83
N THR A 119 -19.37 15.85 0.52
CA THR A 119 -20.42 15.47 -0.43
C THR A 119 -20.02 14.18 -1.14
N ILE A 120 -20.91 13.19 -1.16
CA ILE A 120 -20.81 11.98 -1.98
C ILE A 120 -21.90 12.07 -3.05
N SER A 121 -21.50 12.26 -4.30
CA SER A 121 -22.42 12.50 -5.42
C SER A 121 -22.49 11.31 -6.36
N LEU A 122 -23.70 11.02 -6.82
CA LEU A 122 -24.01 10.05 -7.87
C LEU A 122 -25.17 10.60 -8.70
N ASN A 123 -24.91 10.93 -9.97
CA ASN A 123 -25.87 11.60 -10.85
C ASN A 123 -26.43 12.87 -10.19
N GLU A 124 -27.75 12.96 -9.99
CA GLU A 124 -28.43 14.08 -9.34
C GLU A 124 -28.55 13.90 -7.81
N HIS A 125 -28.10 12.77 -7.27
CA HIS A 125 -28.18 12.49 -5.84
C HIS A 125 -26.90 12.89 -5.12
N ASN A 126 -27.04 13.69 -4.07
CA ASN A 126 -25.97 14.07 -3.17
C ASN A 126 -26.26 13.55 -1.76
N ILE A 127 -25.26 12.95 -1.15
CA ILE A 127 -25.20 12.66 0.28
C ILE A 127 -24.26 13.67 0.91
N GLU A 128 -24.77 14.49 1.82
CA GLU A 128 -23.98 15.49 2.55
C GLU A 128 -23.87 15.06 4.01
N ILE A 129 -22.65 14.90 4.48
CA ILE A 129 -22.31 14.49 5.85
C ILE A 129 -21.09 15.30 6.33
N PRO A 130 -20.89 15.46 7.65
CA PRO A 130 -19.68 16.12 8.14
C PRO A 130 -18.43 15.38 7.65
N ALA A 131 -17.42 16.13 7.20
CA ALA A 131 -16.13 15.59 6.82
C ALA A 131 -15.30 15.21 8.06
N HIS A 132 -15.48 15.94 9.17
CA HIS A 132 -14.88 15.60 10.47
C HIS A 132 -15.96 15.42 11.54
N PRO A 133 -16.78 14.34 11.47
CA PRO A 133 -17.85 14.14 12.42
C PRO A 133 -17.30 13.92 13.82
N THR A 134 -17.83 14.65 14.80
CA THR A 134 -17.50 14.45 16.22
C THR A 134 -18.04 13.11 16.71
N THR A 135 -17.46 12.56 17.78
CA THR A 135 -17.98 11.33 18.41
C THR A 135 -19.46 11.46 18.77
N GLN A 136 -19.88 12.60 19.32
CA GLN A 136 -21.27 12.85 19.67
C GLN A 136 -22.18 12.86 18.43
N TRP A 137 -21.73 13.44 17.32
CA TRP A 137 -22.48 13.41 16.07
C TRP A 137 -22.63 11.98 15.56
N LEU A 138 -21.56 11.18 15.61
CA LEU A 138 -21.59 9.78 15.18
C LEU A 138 -22.56 8.96 16.04
N GLU A 139 -22.51 9.07 17.36
CA GLU A 139 -23.42 8.36 18.27
C GLU A 139 -24.90 8.71 18.03
N ASN A 140 -25.19 9.94 17.61
CA ASN A 140 -26.56 10.39 17.37
C ASN A 140 -27.09 10.04 15.98
N ASN A 141 -26.22 9.83 14.99
CA ASN A 141 -26.61 9.70 13.57
C ASN A 141 -26.20 8.37 12.93
N THR A 142 -25.43 7.56 13.63
CA THR A 142 -24.87 6.30 13.13
C THR A 142 -24.85 5.24 14.24
N GLU A 143 -24.55 4.00 13.88
CA GLU A 143 -24.45 2.90 14.84
C GLU A 143 -23.07 2.24 14.72
N LEU A 144 -22.38 2.03 15.85
CA LEU A 144 -21.07 1.37 15.85
C LEU A 144 -21.23 -0.14 15.59
N LYS A 145 -20.68 -0.61 14.48
CA LYS A 145 -20.75 -2.01 14.02
C LYS A 145 -19.37 -2.58 13.76
N LYS A 146 -19.32 -3.90 13.56
CA LYS A 146 -18.15 -4.57 12.99
C LYS A 146 -18.26 -4.60 11.47
N ALA A 147 -17.14 -4.36 10.82
CA ALA A 147 -16.98 -4.41 9.38
C ALA A 147 -15.75 -5.25 9.01
N THR A 148 -15.84 -5.94 7.88
CA THR A 148 -14.77 -6.81 7.40
C THR A 148 -14.03 -6.15 6.25
N ILE A 149 -12.71 -6.04 6.37
CA ILE A 149 -11.83 -5.57 5.31
C ILE A 149 -10.61 -6.49 5.21
N TRP A 150 -10.38 -7.10 4.04
CA TRP A 150 -9.23 -8.00 3.82
C TRP A 150 -9.07 -9.11 4.85
N GLY A 151 -10.19 -9.72 5.27
CA GLY A 151 -10.21 -10.78 6.29
C GLY A 151 -9.97 -10.30 7.72
N GLU A 152 -9.88 -8.99 7.95
CA GLU A 152 -9.75 -8.38 9.27
C GLU A 152 -11.05 -7.70 9.68
N GLN A 153 -11.41 -7.88 10.95
CA GLN A 153 -12.53 -7.20 11.58
C GLN A 153 -12.08 -5.87 12.16
N THR A 154 -12.80 -4.80 11.86
CA THR A 154 -12.60 -3.48 12.47
C THR A 154 -13.94 -2.89 12.87
N ASP A 155 -13.91 -1.91 13.76
CA ASP A 155 -15.09 -1.14 14.09
C ASP A 155 -15.33 -0.01 13.07
N ALA A 156 -16.60 0.24 12.80
CA ALA A 156 -17.03 1.29 11.89
C ALA A 156 -18.44 1.78 12.24
N TRP A 157 -18.65 3.08 12.12
CA TRP A 157 -19.93 3.75 12.32
C TRP A 157 -20.77 3.61 11.05
N GLY A 158 -21.83 2.81 11.12
CA GLY A 158 -22.73 2.54 10.00
C GLY A 158 -23.84 3.58 9.91
N TYR A 159 -23.99 4.16 8.73
CA TYR A 159 -25.07 5.10 8.43
C TYR A 159 -26.39 4.35 8.14
N ALA A 160 -27.50 5.07 8.30
CA ALA A 160 -28.84 4.53 8.03
C ALA A 160 -29.04 4.14 6.56
N GLU A 161 -29.90 3.15 6.32
CA GLU A 161 -30.24 2.66 4.98
C GLU A 161 -30.74 3.77 4.04
N SER A 162 -31.56 4.67 4.56
CA SER A 162 -32.15 5.79 3.82
C SER A 162 -31.09 6.66 3.13
N LEU A 163 -29.92 6.84 3.77
CA LEU A 163 -28.80 7.60 3.21
C LEU A 163 -28.22 6.92 1.97
N THR A 164 -28.16 5.59 1.99
CA THR A 164 -27.46 4.79 0.98
C THR A 164 -28.35 4.21 -0.10
N LYS A 165 -29.66 4.33 0.02
CA LYS A 165 -30.62 3.75 -0.93
C LYS A 165 -30.33 4.12 -2.41
N PRO A 166 -30.06 5.39 -2.78
CA PRO A 166 -29.72 5.72 -4.17
C PRO A 166 -28.46 5.01 -4.67
N ILE A 167 -27.47 4.80 -3.79
CA ILE A 167 -26.25 4.07 -4.11
C ILE A 167 -26.55 2.57 -4.26
N SER A 168 -27.37 2.00 -3.37
CA SER A 168 -27.79 0.59 -3.47
C SER A 168 -28.50 0.30 -4.79
N ASP A 169 -29.46 1.17 -5.15
CA ASP A 169 -30.22 1.05 -6.41
C ASP A 169 -29.29 1.11 -7.63
N PHE A 170 -28.32 2.02 -7.62
CA PHE A 170 -27.35 2.17 -8.71
C PHE A 170 -26.35 1.01 -8.83
N LEU A 171 -25.87 0.49 -7.71
CA LEU A 171 -24.94 -0.64 -7.71
C LEU A 171 -25.65 -1.99 -7.89
N ASN A 172 -26.99 -1.99 -7.90
CA ASN A 172 -27.83 -3.20 -7.87
C ASN A 172 -27.39 -4.17 -6.75
N MET A 173 -27.12 -3.61 -5.57
CA MET A 173 -26.59 -4.32 -4.43
C MET A 173 -27.01 -3.56 -3.17
N ASP A 174 -27.49 -4.26 -2.13
CA ASP A 174 -27.81 -3.58 -0.88
C ASP A 174 -26.53 -3.23 -0.11
N VAL A 175 -26.24 -1.93 0.01
CA VAL A 175 -25.01 -1.42 0.61
C VAL A 175 -25.28 -0.48 1.77
N ARG A 176 -24.32 -0.37 2.70
CA ARG A 176 -24.30 0.65 3.76
C ARG A 176 -22.98 1.41 3.70
N LEU A 177 -23.04 2.70 3.97
CA LEU A 177 -21.85 3.54 4.14
C LEU A 177 -21.37 3.35 5.58
N MET A 178 -20.06 3.26 5.76
CA MET A 178 -19.43 3.14 7.06
C MET A 178 -18.26 4.10 7.20
N TYR A 179 -18.22 4.83 8.31
CA TYR A 179 -17.08 5.68 8.72
C TYR A 179 -16.18 4.92 9.70
N LYS A 180 -14.86 5.11 9.62
CA LYS A 180 -13.89 4.35 10.44
C LYS A 180 -14.14 4.58 11.93
N GLY A 181 -14.26 3.49 12.68
CA GLY A 181 -14.44 3.52 14.14
C GLY A 181 -13.15 3.86 14.91
N PRO A 182 -13.23 3.98 16.25
CA PRO A 182 -12.12 4.41 17.08
C PRO A 182 -10.95 3.41 17.16
N THR A 183 -11.16 2.11 16.96
CA THR A 183 -10.09 1.10 17.09
C THR A 183 -9.08 1.22 15.95
N PRO A 184 -7.78 1.46 16.19
CA PRO A 184 -6.80 1.55 15.12
C PRO A 184 -6.70 0.26 14.32
N ARG A 185 -6.70 0.37 12.98
CA ARG A 185 -6.41 -0.76 12.10
C ARG A 185 -4.91 -0.83 11.84
N VAL A 186 -4.21 -1.57 12.70
CA VAL A 186 -2.75 -1.65 12.74
C VAL A 186 -2.21 -2.25 11.44
N LEU A 187 -1.10 -1.70 10.94
CA LEU A 187 -0.45 -2.19 9.73
C LEU A 187 0.04 -3.63 9.90
N ARG A 188 -0.09 -4.42 8.83
CA ARG A 188 0.32 -5.84 8.75
C ARG A 188 1.22 -6.08 7.54
N GLY A 189 1.73 -7.31 7.39
CA GLY A 189 2.59 -7.68 6.25
C GLY A 189 3.87 -6.86 6.24
N SER A 190 4.18 -6.19 5.12
CA SER A 190 5.36 -5.33 5.00
C SER A 190 5.40 -4.20 6.05
N GLY A 191 4.24 -3.73 6.53
CA GLY A 191 4.13 -2.64 7.51
C GLY A 191 3.96 -3.12 8.95
N ALA A 192 4.14 -4.42 9.23
CA ALA A 192 3.97 -4.95 10.58
C ALA A 192 4.92 -4.25 11.59
N PRO A 193 4.51 -4.04 12.85
CA PRO A 193 5.28 -3.23 13.81
C PRO A 193 6.73 -3.69 14.01
N HIS A 194 6.98 -5.00 14.05
CA HIS A 194 8.33 -5.56 14.19
C HIS A 194 9.25 -5.31 12.98
N ARG A 195 8.69 -4.93 11.82
CA ARG A 195 9.45 -4.58 10.61
C ARG A 195 9.64 -3.09 10.47
N LEU A 196 8.60 -2.32 10.74
CA LEU A 196 8.65 -0.85 10.69
C LEU A 196 9.38 -0.26 11.91
N GLY A 197 9.53 -1.03 12.99
CA GLY A 197 10.12 -0.58 14.26
C GLY A 197 9.16 0.25 15.12
N ARG A 198 7.93 0.46 14.66
CA ARG A 198 6.87 1.19 15.37
C ARG A 198 5.49 0.70 14.96
N THR A 199 4.50 0.95 15.81
CA THR A 199 3.10 0.70 15.48
C THR A 199 2.55 1.88 14.70
N GLU A 200 2.07 1.59 13.50
CA GLU A 200 1.27 2.49 12.68
C GLU A 200 -0.09 1.87 12.39
N ALA A 201 -1.02 2.71 11.96
CA ALA A 201 -2.35 2.29 11.55
C ALA A 201 -2.74 2.96 10.24
N THR A 202 -3.81 2.47 9.63
CA THR A 202 -4.45 3.11 8.48
C THR A 202 -5.97 3.11 8.68
N LYS A 203 -6.67 3.92 7.88
CA LYS A 203 -8.13 3.91 7.79
C LYS A 203 -8.57 2.74 6.92
N PHE A 204 -9.38 2.92 5.88
CA PHE A 204 -9.80 1.84 4.96
C PHE A 204 -8.94 1.69 3.70
N ALA A 205 -7.69 2.18 3.70
CA ALA A 205 -6.74 1.92 2.62
C ALA A 205 -6.49 0.40 2.41
N ASP A 206 -5.80 -0.02 1.36
CA ASP A 206 -5.54 -1.46 1.17
C ASP A 206 -4.42 -1.97 2.07
N MET A 207 -3.35 -1.19 2.24
CA MET A 207 -2.17 -1.62 2.99
C MET A 207 -1.57 -0.47 3.79
N MET A 208 -0.94 0.50 3.11
CA MET A 208 -0.26 1.61 3.79
C MET A 208 -1.05 2.92 3.69
N PRO A 209 -0.84 3.85 4.64
CA PRO A 209 -1.44 5.18 4.67
C PRO A 209 -1.32 6.01 3.39
N VAL A 210 -0.15 5.98 2.75
CA VAL A 210 0.17 6.86 1.62
C VAL A 210 0.69 6.03 0.45
N LEU A 211 0.20 6.32 -0.76
CA LEU A 211 0.81 5.88 -2.01
C LEU A 211 1.49 7.07 -2.69
N VAL A 212 2.81 6.99 -2.88
CA VAL A 212 3.59 7.95 -3.66
C VAL A 212 3.81 7.41 -5.07
N ALA A 213 3.65 8.26 -6.09
CA ALA A 213 3.90 7.89 -7.48
C ALA A 213 4.58 9.01 -8.27
N SER A 214 5.29 8.62 -9.34
CA SER A 214 6.07 9.51 -10.20
C SER A 214 5.40 9.74 -11.55
N MET A 215 5.29 11.00 -11.98
CA MET A 215 4.84 11.33 -13.33
C MET A 215 5.82 10.85 -14.40
N ALA A 216 7.14 10.84 -14.13
CA ALA A 216 8.12 10.25 -15.05
C ALA A 216 7.84 8.76 -15.32
N SER A 217 7.53 7.99 -14.27
CA SER A 217 7.15 6.58 -14.40
C SER A 217 5.81 6.38 -15.11
N MET A 218 4.84 7.28 -14.87
CA MET A 218 3.57 7.27 -15.60
C MET A 218 3.79 7.56 -17.09
N ASN A 219 4.62 8.53 -17.44
CA ASN A 219 4.94 8.88 -18.82
C ASN A 219 5.60 7.71 -19.55
N GLU A 220 6.56 7.03 -18.92
CA GLU A 220 7.21 5.86 -19.50
C GLU A 220 6.22 4.70 -19.74
N LEU A 221 5.31 4.45 -18.80
CA LEU A 221 4.25 3.45 -19.00
C LEU A 221 3.35 3.85 -20.19
N ASN A 222 2.98 5.13 -20.29
CA ASN A 222 2.17 5.63 -21.39
C ASN A 222 2.87 5.51 -22.75
N GLU A 223 4.18 5.76 -22.83
CA GLU A 223 4.96 5.52 -24.05
C GLU A 223 4.88 4.05 -24.50
N ARG A 224 4.99 3.13 -23.54
CA ARG A 224 4.86 1.70 -23.82
C ARG A 224 3.44 1.28 -24.24
N LEU A 225 2.41 1.91 -23.69
CA LEU A 225 1.01 1.67 -24.09
C LEU A 225 0.78 2.14 -25.54
N ILE A 226 1.25 3.34 -25.88
CA ILE A 226 1.16 3.87 -27.25
C ILE A 226 1.89 2.96 -28.25
N GLN A 227 3.10 2.53 -27.92
CA GLN A 227 3.86 1.58 -28.75
C GLN A 227 3.13 0.24 -28.93
N ALA A 228 2.26 -0.14 -27.98
CA ALA A 228 1.41 -1.32 -28.06
C ALA A 228 0.06 -1.08 -28.75
N GLY A 229 -0.19 0.13 -29.28
CA GLY A 229 -1.43 0.49 -29.97
C GLY A 229 -2.59 0.85 -29.04
N GLU A 230 -2.30 1.22 -27.79
CA GLU A 230 -3.28 1.54 -26.75
C GLU A 230 -3.23 3.05 -26.42
N ASP A 231 -4.34 3.59 -25.91
CA ASP A 231 -4.40 4.99 -25.49
C ASP A 231 -3.58 5.28 -24.21
N LYS A 232 -3.20 6.55 -24.06
CA LYS A 232 -2.66 7.04 -22.78
C LYS A 232 -3.70 6.90 -21.67
N ILE A 233 -3.22 6.66 -20.47
CA ILE A 233 -4.04 6.64 -19.26
C ILE A 233 -3.55 7.65 -18.23
N GLU A 234 -4.46 8.07 -17.37
CA GLU A 234 -4.15 8.97 -16.25
C GLU A 234 -3.61 8.22 -15.03
N ILE A 235 -2.73 8.88 -14.29
CA ILE A 235 -2.14 8.34 -13.06
C ILE A 235 -3.21 8.03 -11.99
N ASP A 236 -4.37 8.68 -12.07
CA ASP A 236 -5.52 8.53 -11.16
C ASP A 236 -6.03 7.08 -11.12
N ARG A 237 -5.81 6.32 -12.19
CA ARG A 237 -6.10 4.88 -12.25
C ARG A 237 -5.28 4.06 -11.26
N PHE A 238 -4.11 4.55 -10.88
CA PHE A 238 -3.24 3.96 -9.87
C PHE A 238 -3.57 4.41 -8.44
N ARG A 239 -4.40 5.44 -8.31
CA ARG A 239 -4.92 6.00 -7.07
C ARG A 239 -3.85 6.52 -6.07
N PRO A 240 -2.75 7.16 -6.52
CA PRO A 240 -1.76 7.73 -5.61
C PRO A 240 -2.34 8.90 -4.80
N ASN A 241 -1.71 9.17 -3.66
CA ASN A 241 -2.02 10.29 -2.78
C ASN A 241 -1.06 11.46 -3.02
N VAL A 242 0.24 11.16 -3.08
CA VAL A 242 1.30 12.13 -3.36
C VAL A 242 1.87 11.80 -4.73
N ILE A 243 1.83 12.78 -5.63
CA ILE A 243 2.38 12.65 -6.97
C ILE A 243 3.52 13.64 -7.10
N ILE A 244 4.69 13.14 -7.45
CA ILE A 244 5.88 13.94 -7.72
C ILE A 244 6.14 14.04 -9.22
N ARG A 245 6.95 15.01 -9.64
CA ARG A 245 7.33 15.16 -11.04
C ARG A 245 8.12 13.95 -11.51
N GLY A 246 9.16 13.59 -10.75
CA GLY A 246 10.09 12.53 -11.11
C GLY A 246 11.06 13.00 -12.19
N SER A 247 12.35 12.78 -11.95
CA SER A 247 13.40 13.05 -12.94
C SER A 247 13.69 11.84 -13.84
N VAL A 248 13.67 10.64 -13.27
CA VAL A 248 13.96 9.38 -13.97
C VAL A 248 12.86 8.37 -13.66
N PRO A 249 12.25 7.74 -14.69
CA PRO A 249 11.26 6.69 -14.48
C PRO A 249 11.78 5.56 -13.60
N TRP A 250 10.93 5.08 -12.70
CA TRP A 250 11.12 3.90 -11.86
C TRP A 250 12.20 4.00 -10.77
N VAL A 251 12.87 5.14 -10.62
CA VAL A 251 13.84 5.34 -9.52
C VAL A 251 13.17 5.19 -8.15
N GLU A 252 11.86 5.40 -8.06
CA GLU A 252 11.10 5.18 -6.83
C GLU A 252 11.14 3.76 -6.30
N ASP A 253 11.41 2.77 -7.16
CA ASP A 253 11.46 1.35 -6.77
C ASP A 253 12.54 1.04 -5.74
N GLY A 254 13.50 1.94 -5.55
CA GLY A 254 14.60 1.83 -4.62
C GLY A 254 14.55 2.82 -3.46
N TRP A 255 13.52 3.67 -3.33
CA TRP A 255 13.45 4.62 -2.21
C TRP A 255 13.27 3.89 -0.88
N LYS A 256 14.01 4.27 0.17
CA LYS A 256 13.89 3.68 1.51
C LYS A 256 13.20 4.63 2.48
N THR A 257 13.60 5.89 2.47
CA THR A 257 13.04 6.94 3.34
C THR A 257 12.89 8.23 2.53
N LEU A 258 11.87 9.00 2.87
CA LEU A 258 11.48 10.24 2.21
C LEU A 258 11.37 11.35 3.24
N GLN A 259 11.58 12.57 2.77
CA GLN A 259 11.31 13.79 3.52
C GLN A 259 10.48 14.74 2.64
N ILE A 260 9.43 15.33 3.21
CA ILE A 260 8.63 16.39 2.58
C ILE A 260 8.86 17.68 3.37
N GLY A 261 9.09 18.79 2.66
CA GLY A 261 9.37 20.08 3.27
C GLY A 261 10.80 20.21 3.82
N GLU A 262 11.07 21.35 4.46
CA GLU A 262 12.40 21.71 4.97
C GLU A 262 12.31 22.33 6.37
N GLY A 263 13.46 22.39 7.06
CA GLY A 263 13.58 23.08 8.35
C GLY A 263 12.73 22.46 9.45
N GLU A 264 11.93 23.29 10.11
CA GLU A 264 11.02 22.91 11.21
C GLU A 264 9.71 22.27 10.71
N HIS A 265 9.39 22.41 9.43
CA HIS A 265 8.19 21.83 8.80
C HIS A 265 8.51 20.56 7.99
N ARG A 266 9.67 19.95 8.25
CA ARG A 266 10.04 18.68 7.61
C ARG A 266 9.18 17.54 8.16
N LEU A 267 8.76 16.65 7.27
CA LEU A 267 7.97 15.47 7.60
C LEU A 267 8.63 14.24 7.01
N ASP A 268 8.95 13.26 7.87
CA ASP A 268 9.59 12.02 7.46
C ASP A 268 8.56 10.92 7.15
N LEU A 269 8.86 10.13 6.12
CA LEU A 269 8.07 8.96 5.73
C LEU A 269 8.99 7.78 5.43
N ASP A 270 8.62 6.60 5.91
CA ASP A 270 9.25 5.34 5.49
C ASP A 270 8.59 4.82 4.23
N VAL A 271 9.43 4.41 3.27
CA VAL A 271 8.97 3.64 2.13
C VAL A 271 8.93 2.19 2.52
N VAL A 272 7.72 1.64 2.66
CA VAL A 272 7.51 0.33 3.29
C VAL A 272 7.65 -0.79 2.27
N CYS A 273 7.05 -0.65 1.09
CA CYS A 273 7.21 -1.59 -0.01
C CYS A 273 6.74 -1.02 -1.35
N ARG A 274 7.07 -1.72 -2.43
CA ARG A 274 6.51 -1.46 -3.76
C ARG A 274 5.00 -1.72 -3.76
N CYS A 275 4.24 -0.84 -4.41
CA CYS A 275 2.80 -1.02 -4.55
C CYS A 275 2.50 -2.07 -5.63
N LEU A 276 2.22 -3.29 -5.19
CA LEU A 276 1.77 -4.34 -6.10
C LEU A 276 0.38 -4.03 -6.63
N ARG A 277 0.26 -3.98 -7.95
CA ARG A 277 -0.97 -3.61 -8.61
C ARG A 277 -1.91 -4.80 -8.70
N CYS A 278 -3.19 -4.50 -8.83
CA CYS A 278 -4.22 -5.41 -9.31
C CYS A 278 -4.76 -4.87 -10.64
N GLN A 279 -5.90 -5.37 -11.13
CA GLN A 279 -6.52 -4.89 -12.36
C GLN A 279 -7.36 -3.61 -12.21
N VAL A 280 -7.41 -2.98 -11.02
CA VAL A 280 -8.12 -1.69 -10.84
C VAL A 280 -7.68 -0.63 -11.83
N PRO A 281 -6.38 -0.46 -12.17
CA PRO A 281 -5.96 0.50 -13.17
C PRO A 281 -6.54 0.26 -14.57
N ASN A 282 -7.15 -0.90 -14.84
CA ASN A 282 -7.83 -1.14 -16.10
C ASN A 282 -9.16 -0.39 -16.23
N VAL A 283 -9.72 0.08 -15.11
CA VAL A 283 -11.01 0.78 -15.08
C VAL A 283 -10.80 2.25 -15.42
N HIS A 284 -11.60 2.76 -16.35
CA HIS A 284 -11.66 4.18 -16.67
C HIS A 284 -12.42 4.93 -15.56
N PRO A 285 -11.82 5.91 -14.87
CA PRO A 285 -12.41 6.50 -13.66
C PRO A 285 -13.64 7.38 -13.91
N ILE A 286 -13.89 7.78 -15.17
CA ILE A 286 -15.04 8.62 -15.54
C ILE A 286 -16.20 7.80 -16.14
N THR A 287 -15.91 6.67 -16.80
CA THR A 287 -16.93 5.89 -17.52
C THR A 287 -17.19 4.53 -16.87
N ALA A 288 -16.37 4.13 -15.89
CA ALA A 288 -16.33 2.80 -15.30
C ALA A 288 -16.01 1.65 -16.27
N ASP A 289 -15.67 1.95 -17.53
CA ASP A 289 -15.30 0.94 -18.51
C ASP A 289 -14.02 0.23 -18.10
N LYS A 290 -14.08 -1.10 -18.02
CA LYS A 290 -12.93 -1.92 -17.68
C LYS A 290 -12.28 -2.43 -18.96
N HIS A 291 -11.10 -1.89 -19.28
CA HIS A 291 -10.30 -2.45 -20.36
C HIS A 291 -9.95 -3.92 -20.04
N PRO A 292 -10.14 -4.88 -20.96
CA PRO A 292 -9.95 -6.30 -20.67
C PRO A 292 -8.50 -6.70 -20.35
N ARG A 293 -7.53 -5.82 -20.59
CA ARG A 293 -6.10 -6.15 -20.61
C ARG A 293 -5.23 -5.04 -20.05
N GLN A 294 -5.44 -3.77 -20.42
CA GLN A 294 -4.51 -2.69 -20.09
C GLN A 294 -4.94 -1.85 -18.89
N PRO A 295 -3.98 -1.28 -18.14
CA PRO A 295 -2.52 -1.39 -18.31
C PRO A 295 -1.93 -2.66 -17.68
N TRP A 296 -2.75 -3.52 -17.07
CA TRP A 296 -2.30 -4.73 -16.37
C TRP A 296 -1.33 -5.59 -17.20
N ASN A 297 -1.71 -5.94 -18.43
CA ASN A 297 -0.88 -6.78 -19.30
C ASN A 297 0.44 -6.11 -19.65
N GLN A 298 0.43 -4.81 -19.94
CA GLN A 298 1.67 -4.09 -20.24
C GLN A 298 2.60 -4.07 -19.04
N LEU A 299 2.09 -3.75 -17.85
CA LEU A 299 2.85 -3.78 -16.60
C LEU A 299 3.41 -5.19 -16.31
N MET A 300 2.62 -6.24 -16.51
CA MET A 300 3.06 -7.62 -16.29
C MET A 300 4.30 -8.02 -17.10
N LYS A 301 4.53 -7.41 -18.27
CA LYS A 301 5.69 -7.72 -19.11
C LYS A 301 7.02 -7.33 -18.45
N TYR A 302 7.06 -6.22 -17.70
CA TYR A 302 8.33 -5.63 -17.26
C TYR A 302 8.36 -5.15 -15.80
N ARG A 303 7.21 -5.06 -15.12
CA ARG A 303 7.11 -4.51 -13.75
C ARG A 303 6.94 -5.56 -12.67
N ARG A 304 7.18 -6.84 -12.96
CA ARG A 304 7.22 -7.93 -11.96
C ARG A 304 8.56 -7.96 -11.24
N ILE A 305 8.88 -6.87 -10.57
CA ILE A 305 10.21 -6.59 -10.02
C ILE A 305 10.32 -6.95 -8.53
N ASP A 306 9.21 -7.15 -7.84
CA ASP A 306 9.23 -7.47 -6.41
C ASP A 306 9.38 -8.98 -6.18
N ALA A 307 10.46 -9.36 -5.50
CA ALA A 307 10.75 -10.76 -5.21
C ALA A 307 9.75 -11.40 -4.24
N GLY A 308 9.05 -10.61 -3.42
CA GLY A 308 8.06 -11.09 -2.47
C GLY A 308 6.77 -11.59 -3.11
N LEU A 309 6.45 -11.10 -4.33
CA LEU A 309 5.29 -11.57 -5.08
C LEU A 309 5.44 -11.38 -6.59
N LYS A 310 6.26 -12.24 -7.21
CA LYS A 310 6.65 -12.13 -8.63
C LYS A 310 5.51 -12.23 -9.66
N PHE A 311 4.29 -12.58 -9.27
CA PHE A 311 3.15 -12.70 -10.18
C PHE A 311 2.27 -11.43 -10.25
N LYS A 312 2.65 -10.36 -9.55
CA LYS A 312 2.00 -9.05 -9.68
C LYS A 312 3.01 -8.00 -10.14
N PRO A 313 2.60 -7.02 -10.96
CA PRO A 313 3.45 -5.92 -11.32
C PRO A 313 3.42 -4.81 -10.26
N SER A 314 4.45 -3.96 -10.24
CA SER A 314 4.57 -2.84 -9.30
C SER A 314 4.41 -1.48 -10.01
N PHE A 315 3.73 -0.54 -9.35
CA PHE A 315 3.69 0.88 -9.75
C PHE A 315 3.45 1.77 -8.53
N GLY A 316 4.39 2.67 -8.25
CA GLY A 316 4.39 3.54 -7.07
C GLY A 316 4.82 2.81 -5.78
N MET A 317 4.99 3.59 -4.73
CA MET A 317 5.57 3.16 -3.46
C MET A 317 4.60 3.38 -2.30
N LEU A 318 4.36 2.33 -1.51
CA LEU A 318 3.53 2.38 -0.32
C LEU A 318 4.35 2.87 0.87
N CYS A 319 3.91 3.96 1.49
CA CYS A 319 4.67 4.68 2.51
C CYS A 319 3.88 4.81 3.82
N ALA A 320 4.60 4.88 4.93
CA ALA A 320 4.07 5.12 6.27
C ALA A 320 4.73 6.37 6.86
N PRO A 321 3.97 7.45 7.11
CA PRO A 321 4.50 8.65 7.76
C PRO A 321 4.98 8.34 9.17
N SER A 322 6.11 8.92 9.59
CA SER A 322 6.51 8.98 10.99
C SER A 322 6.05 10.26 11.67
N ASP A 323 5.88 11.34 10.89
CA ASP A 323 5.45 12.64 11.37
C ASP A 323 4.07 13.03 10.84
N GLU A 324 3.49 14.05 11.45
CA GLU A 324 2.23 14.68 11.03
C GLU A 324 2.47 16.16 10.76
N GLY A 325 1.87 16.70 9.72
CA GLY A 325 2.02 18.10 9.37
C GLY A 325 1.31 18.48 8.10
N HIS A 326 1.32 19.76 7.81
CA HIS A 326 0.72 20.28 6.58
C HIS A 326 1.61 19.96 5.38
N ILE A 327 1.00 19.49 4.29
CA ILE A 327 1.67 19.35 3.00
C ILE A 327 0.89 20.07 1.90
N GLU A 328 1.60 20.64 0.93
CA GLU A 328 1.01 21.32 -0.21
C GLU A 328 1.73 21.01 -1.52
N VAL A 329 1.02 21.23 -2.63
CA VAL A 329 1.60 21.18 -3.97
C VAL A 329 2.69 22.25 -4.08
N GLY A 330 3.85 21.86 -4.60
CA GLY A 330 5.05 22.69 -4.71
C GLY A 330 6.04 22.47 -3.57
N MET A 331 5.67 21.76 -2.49
CA MET A 331 6.63 21.42 -1.45
C MET A 331 7.74 20.53 -1.99
N LYS A 332 8.94 20.79 -1.48
CA LYS A 332 10.12 19.98 -1.72
C LYS A 332 9.90 18.54 -1.27
N PHE A 333 10.34 17.61 -2.11
CA PHE A 333 10.30 16.18 -1.87
C PHE A 333 11.71 15.62 -2.03
N GLN A 334 12.23 14.96 -0.98
CA GLN A 334 13.58 14.44 -0.96
C GLN A 334 13.59 12.97 -0.61
N VAL A 335 14.49 12.22 -1.25
CA VAL A 335 14.78 10.85 -0.89
C VAL A 335 16.01 10.86 0.00
N THR A 336 15.86 10.42 1.24
CA THR A 336 16.94 10.50 2.25
C THR A 336 17.73 9.20 2.37
N ALA A 337 17.18 8.09 1.87
CA ALA A 337 17.89 6.83 1.73
C ALA A 337 17.32 5.98 0.60
N MET A 338 18.17 5.11 0.05
CA MET A 338 17.86 4.16 -1.02
C MET A 338 18.11 2.71 -0.55
N THR A 339 17.47 1.74 -1.19
CA THR A 339 17.60 0.29 -0.91
C THR A 339 17.30 -0.55 -2.14
N ASN A 340 17.92 -1.72 -2.24
CA ASN A 340 17.54 -2.77 -3.19
C ASN A 340 16.71 -3.89 -2.54
N ASP A 341 16.44 -3.77 -1.23
CA ASP A 341 15.95 -4.87 -0.38
C ASP A 341 14.42 -4.89 -0.23
N HIS A 342 13.71 -4.04 -0.99
CA HIS A 342 12.25 -4.05 -1.01
C HIS A 342 11.72 -5.44 -1.34
N PHE A 343 10.91 -5.95 -0.42
CA PHE A 343 10.34 -7.28 -0.48
C PHE A 343 8.90 -7.23 0.06
N PHE A 344 7.94 -7.49 -0.82
CA PHE A 344 6.53 -7.48 -0.46
C PHE A 344 6.16 -8.65 0.45
N ILE A 345 5.41 -8.35 1.52
CA ILE A 345 4.87 -9.34 2.45
C ILE A 345 3.37 -9.10 2.56
N SER A 346 2.61 -10.14 2.23
CA SER A 346 1.15 -10.10 2.30
C SER A 346 0.67 -9.86 3.73
N PRO A 347 -0.31 -8.98 3.96
CA PRO A 347 -0.95 -8.81 5.27
C PRO A 347 -1.92 -9.96 5.62
N MET A 348 -2.22 -10.85 4.66
CA MET A 348 -3.18 -11.95 4.81
C MET A 348 -2.53 -13.30 5.17
N LYS A 349 -1.25 -13.31 5.56
CA LYS A 349 -0.54 -14.53 5.98
C LYS A 349 -0.29 -14.54 7.48
#